data_AF-A0A4R4FH45-F1
#
_entry.id   AF-A0A4R4FH45-F1
#
_cell.length_a   1.000
_cell.length_b   1.000
_cell.length_c   1.000
_cell.angle_alpha   90.00
_cell.angle_beta   90.00
_cell.angle_gamma   90.00
#
_symmetry.space_group_name_H-M   'P 1'
#
loop_
_entity.id
_entity.type
_entity.pdbx_description
1 polymer ?
#
loop_
_entity_poly.entity_id
_entity_poly.type
_entity_poly.pdbx_seq_one_letter_code
_entity_poly.pdbx_strand_id
1 'polypeptide(L)' 'MTVEEVAAELRVSKSKAYQIVRELNAELQKQGYLTVAGRVNATFFHRKVCNSD' A
#
# COMPACT_ATOMS: atom_id res chain seq x y z
N MET A 1 -4.68 -3.44 -4.88
CA MET A 1 -3.58 -4.33 -4.52
C MET A 1 -3.78 -4.82 -3.08
N THR A 2 -3.70 -6.13 -2.85
CA THR A 2 -3.86 -6.77 -1.54
C THR A 2 -2.56 -6.72 -0.73
N VAL A 3 -2.64 -7.00 0.57
CA VAL A 3 -1.44 -7.12 1.42
C VAL A 3 -0.53 -8.25 0.93
N GLU A 4 -1.09 -9.33 0.42
CA GLU A 4 -0.35 -10.45 -0.17
C GLU A 4 0.47 -10.02 -1.39
N GLU A 5 -0.13 -9.25 -2.30
CA GLU A 5 0.55 -8.71 -3.48
C GLU A 5 1.68 -7.74 -3.07
N VAL A 6 1.41 -6.84 -2.10
CA VAL A 6 2.42 -5.93 -1.53
C VAL A 6 3.59 -6.72 -0.93
N ALA A 7 3.31 -7.79 -0.18
CA ALA A 7 4.33 -8.61 0.47
C ALA A 7 5.22 -9.31 -0.56
N ALA A 8 4.61 -9.85 -1.62
CA ALA A 8 5.33 -10.51 -2.70
C ALA A 8 6.21 -9.52 -3.48
N GLU A 9 5.66 -8.35 -3.81
CA GLU A 9 6.35 -7.35 -4.63
C GLU A 9 7.52 -6.69 -3.90
N LEU A 10 7.34 -6.36 -2.61
CA LEU A 10 8.41 -5.80 -1.78
C LEU A 10 9.31 -6.87 -1.14
N ARG A 11 8.99 -8.16 -1.31
CA ARG A 11 9.67 -9.29 -0.67
C ARG A 11 9.79 -9.13 0.85
N VAL A 12 8.71 -8.68 1.49
CA VAL A 12 8.62 -8.48 2.95
C VAL A 12 7.64 -9.47 3.59
N SER A 13 7.70 -9.61 4.91
CA SER A 13 6.73 -10.42 5.64
C SER A 13 5.31 -9.85 5.54
N LYS A 14 4.29 -10.70 5.66
CA LYS A 14 2.87 -10.27 5.70
C LYS A 14 2.61 -9.18 6.74
N SER A 15 3.21 -9.32 7.93
CA SER A 15 3.07 -8.32 9.01
C SER A 15 3.62 -6.95 8.59
N LYS A 16 4.78 -6.94 7.91
CA LYS A 16 5.39 -5.69 7.42
C LYS A 16 4.59 -5.09 6.26
N ALA A 17 4.07 -5.91 5.34
CA ALA A 17 3.19 -5.46 4.29
C ALA A 17 1.88 -4.84 4.85
N TYR A 18 1.32 -5.41 5.92
CA TYR A 18 0.15 -4.84 6.61
C TYR A 18 0.43 -3.45 7.18
N GLN A 19 1.60 -3.25 7.79
CA GLN A 19 2.04 -1.93 8.29
C GLN A 19 2.13 -0.92 7.15
N ILE A 20 2.78 -1.31 6.04
CA ILE A 20 2.94 -0.44 4.87
C ILE A 20 1.59 -0.05 4.27
N VAL A 21 0.68 -1.02 4.06
CA VAL A 21 -0.68 -0.74 3.55
C VAL A 21 -1.44 0.20 4.47
N ARG A 22 -1.31 0.03 5.79
CA ARG A 22 -1.96 0.91 6.77
C ARG A 22 -1.43 2.35 6.69
N GLU A 23 -0.12 2.53 6.59
CA GLU A 23 0.51 3.85 6.46
C GLU A 23 0.09 4.54 5.16
N LEU A 24 0.10 3.82 4.03
CA LEU A 24 -0.33 4.35 2.73
C LEU A 24 -1.81 4.73 2.72
N ASN A 25 -2.66 3.91 3.34
CA ASN A 25 -4.08 4.23 3.48
C ASN A 25 -4.31 5.43 4.41
N ALA A 26 -3.56 5.58 5.49
CA ALA A 26 -3.66 6.76 6.35
C ALA A 26 -3.31 8.05 5.59
N GLU A 27 -2.31 7.99 4.71
CA GLU A 27 -1.94 9.12 3.85
C GLU A 27 -3.03 9.45 2.83
N LEU A 28 -3.62 8.44 2.19
CA LEU A 28 -4.74 8.60 1.26
C LEU A 28 -5.98 9.19 1.95
N GLN A 29 -6.28 8.75 3.18
CA GLN A 29 -7.37 9.33 3.97
C GLN A 29 -7.15 10.82 4.27
N LYS A 30 -5.91 11.22 4.60
CA LYS A 30 -5.56 12.64 4.81
C LYS A 30 -5.75 13.49 3.56
N GLN A 31 -5.56 12.89 2.39
CA GLN A 31 -5.80 13.54 1.09
C GLN A 31 -7.29 13.54 0.68
N GLY A 32 -8.19 12.97 1.51
CA GLY A 32 -9.62 12.92 1.26
C GLY A 32 -10.08 11.71 0.44
N TYR A 33 -9.22 10.73 0.19
CA TYR A 33 -9.60 9.50 -0.52
C TYR A 33 -10.21 8.46 0.41
N LEU A 34 -11.17 7.71 -0.12
CA LEU A 34 -11.70 6.53 0.55
C LEU A 34 -10.69 5.38 0.44
N THR A 35 -10.39 4.74 1.57
CA THR A 35 -9.47 3.59 1.64
C THR A 35 -10.13 2.41 2.31
N VAL A 36 -9.70 1.20 1.98
CA VAL A 36 -10.22 -0.05 2.54
C VAL A 36 -9.10 -0.78 3.27
N ALA A 37 -9.34 -1.21 4.51
CA ALA A 37 -8.36 -1.98 5.27
C ALA A 37 -7.97 -3.28 4.52
N GLY A 38 -6.67 -3.58 4.49
CA GLY A 38 -6.13 -4.75 3.77
C GLY A 38 -5.98 -4.58 2.26
N ARG A 39 -6.30 -3.39 1.71
CA ARG A 39 -6.09 -3.06 0.30
C ARG A 39 -5.51 -1.66 0.15
N VAL A 40 -4.68 -1.45 -0.86
CA VAL A 40 -4.19 -0.14 -1.26
C VAL A 40 -4.42 0.07 -2.76
N ASN A 41 -4.58 1.33 -3.17
CA ASN A 41 -4.62 1.69 -4.57
C ASN A 41 -3.25 1.34 -5.22
N ALA A 42 -3.27 0.50 -6.25
CA ALA A 42 -2.05 -0.02 -6.88
C ALA A 42 -1.22 1.11 -7.52
N THR A 43 -1.89 2.02 -8.25
CA THR A 43 -1.24 3.18 -8.87
C THR A 43 -0.55 4.07 -7.84
N PHE A 44 -1.22 4.33 -6.70
CA PHE A 44 -0.63 5.09 -5.60
C PHE A 44 0.58 4.36 -5.00
N PHE A 45 0.48 3.04 -4.81
CA PHE A 45 1.57 2.24 -4.30
C PHE A 45 2.80 2.26 -5.21
N HIS A 46 2.66 1.96 -6.51
CA HIS A 46 3.81 1.93 -7.42
C HIS A 46 4.46 3.31 -7.54
N ARG A 47 3.67 4.38 -7.59
CA ARG A 47 4.19 5.76 -7.61
C ARG A 47 4.97 6.11 -6.35
N LYS A 48 4.55 5.62 -5.18
CA LYS A 48 5.15 6.00 -3.88
C LYS A 48 6.30 5.08 -3.46
N VAL A 49 6.27 3.81 -3.86
CA VAL A 49 7.18 2.77 -3.36
C VAL A 49 8.14 2.25 -4.43
N CYS A 50 7.70 2.15 -5.69
CA CYS A 50 8.49 1.49 -6.74
C CYS A 50 9.19 2.45 -7.71
N ASN A 51 9.00 3.77 -7.60
CA ASN A 51 9.61 4.80 -8.47
C ASN A 51 9.70 4.36 -9.96
N SER A 52 8.61 3.84 -10.51
CA SER A 52 8.50 3.69 -11.96
C SER A 52 7.82 4.96 -12.46
N ASP A 53 8.65 5.91 -12.91
CA ASP A 53 8.21 6.97 -13.83
C ASP A 53 7.71 6.36 -15.14
#